data_AF-A0A2N9LXD5-F1
#
_entry.id   AF-A0A2N9LXD5-F1
#
_cell.length_a   1.000
_cell.length_b   1.000
_cell.length_c   1.000
_cell.angle_alpha   90.00
_cell.angle_beta   90.00
_cell.angle_gamma   90.00
#
_symmetry.space_group_name_H-M   'P 1'
#
loop_
_entity.id
_entity.type
_entity.pdbx_description
1 polymer ?
#
loop_
_entity_poly.entity_id
_entity_poly.type
_entity_poly.pdbx_seq_one_letter_code
_entity_poly.pdbx_strand_id
1 'polypeptide(L)'
;MLQTLKVLVQEAYSMEDWQVEGPNWITAELYDVAATMPPHTSRETARLMLRTMLAERVGLQVHVAQRDIPVYALVPAKKGFKLHQVTDKPTAYSEMYEDKFIATGTLEDLATYSRRYSDRPVLDMTGIAGVYHIELHWTPDREAPMRRDSGRRWSLMRV
;
A
#
# COMPACT_ATOMS: atom_id res chain seq x y z
N MET A 1 -19.39 4.75 -7.39
CA MET A 1 -18.36 4.80 -6.31
C MET A 1 -17.30 5.78 -6.77
N LEU A 2 -16.98 6.79 -5.95
CA LEU A 2 -15.98 7.81 -6.31
C LEU A 2 -14.56 7.23 -6.15
N GLN A 3 -13.75 7.34 -7.20
CA GLN A 3 -12.35 6.91 -7.23
C GLN A 3 -11.51 7.90 -8.05
N THR A 4 -10.23 8.03 -7.75
CA THR A 4 -9.31 8.79 -8.61
C THR A 4 -8.94 7.98 -9.85
N LEU A 5 -8.50 8.66 -10.92
CA LEU A 5 -8.04 7.94 -12.11
C LEU A 5 -6.84 7.04 -11.79
N LYS A 6 -5.94 7.46 -10.89
CA LYS A 6 -4.80 6.65 -10.44
C LYS A 6 -5.24 5.28 -9.91
N VAL A 7 -6.26 5.23 -9.04
CA VAL A 7 -6.77 3.98 -8.47
C VAL A 7 -7.33 3.06 -9.55
N LEU A 8 -8.04 3.62 -10.54
CA LEU A 8 -8.58 2.83 -11.66
C LEU A 8 -7.46 2.24 -12.52
N VAL A 9 -6.39 3.01 -12.78
CA VAL A 9 -5.21 2.54 -13.51
C VAL A 9 -4.47 1.46 -12.73
N GLN A 10 -4.27 1.65 -11.42
CA GLN A 10 -3.65 0.64 -10.55
C GLN A 10 -4.40 -0.69 -10.60
N GLU A 11 -5.72 -0.69 -10.46
CA GLU A 11 -6.51 -1.92 -10.54
C GLU A 11 -6.45 -2.53 -11.94
N ALA A 12 -6.65 -1.72 -12.98
CA ALA A 12 -6.64 -2.18 -14.37
C ALA A 12 -5.31 -2.86 -14.73
N TYR A 13 -4.18 -2.28 -14.33
CA TYR A 13 -2.84 -2.78 -14.66
C TYR A 13 -2.24 -3.68 -13.59
N SER A 14 -2.91 -3.89 -12.45
CA SER A 14 -2.38 -4.62 -11.30
C SER A 14 -1.05 -4.04 -10.82
N MET A 15 -1.02 -2.71 -10.71
CA MET A 15 0.17 -1.93 -10.36
C MET A 15 0.05 -1.35 -8.95
N GLU A 16 1.20 -1.21 -8.30
CA GLU A 16 1.34 -0.53 -7.02
C GLU A 16 1.27 0.99 -7.18
N ASP A 17 1.02 1.70 -6.08
CA ASP A 17 0.89 3.17 -6.09
C ASP A 17 2.12 3.91 -6.64
N TRP A 18 3.32 3.42 -6.31
CA TRP A 18 4.57 3.99 -6.77
C TRP A 18 4.92 3.63 -8.23
N GLN A 19 4.21 2.66 -8.84
CA GLN A 19 4.43 2.25 -10.23
C GLN A 19 3.64 3.10 -11.23
N VAL A 20 2.67 3.88 -10.75
CA VAL A 20 1.82 4.72 -11.59
C VAL A 20 2.18 6.18 -11.37
N GLU A 21 2.73 6.80 -12.40
CA GLU A 21 3.01 8.23 -12.43
C GLU A 21 2.21 8.91 -13.54
N GLY A 22 1.92 10.20 -13.33
CA GLY A 22 1.30 11.03 -14.34
C GLY A 22 0.98 12.42 -13.80
N PRO A 23 0.25 13.23 -14.57
CA PRO A 23 -0.11 14.58 -14.16
C PRO A 23 -0.91 14.60 -12.84
N ASN A 24 -0.75 15.64 -12.02
CA ASN A 24 -1.38 15.75 -10.70
C ASN A 24 -2.91 15.53 -10.68
N TRP A 25 -3.59 15.81 -11.80
CA TRP A 25 -5.04 15.62 -11.90
C TRP A 25 -5.45 14.14 -11.76
N ILE A 26 -4.60 13.17 -12.11
CA ILE A 26 -4.93 11.74 -11.98
C ILE A 26 -5.11 11.32 -10.52
N THR A 27 -4.52 12.08 -9.58
CA THR A 27 -4.62 11.87 -8.13
C THR A 27 -5.58 12.82 -7.43
N ALA A 28 -5.88 13.97 -8.03
CA ALA A 28 -6.69 15.01 -7.41
C ALA A 28 -8.17 14.92 -7.78
N GLU A 29 -8.48 14.49 -8.99
CA GLU A 29 -9.85 14.43 -9.49
C GLU A 29 -10.52 13.11 -9.14
N LEU A 30 -11.78 13.19 -8.71
CA LEU A 30 -12.63 12.04 -8.41
C LEU A 30 -13.60 11.82 -9.57
N TYR A 31 -13.72 10.56 -9.98
CA TYR A 31 -14.64 10.10 -11.01
C TYR A 31 -15.66 9.14 -10.39
N ASP A 32 -16.93 9.30 -10.76
CA ASP A 32 -17.93 8.28 -10.45
C ASP A 32 -17.96 7.25 -11.58
N VAL A 33 -17.51 6.04 -11.28
CA VAL A 33 -17.48 4.94 -12.24
C VAL A 33 -18.66 4.01 -11.99
N ALA A 34 -19.56 3.96 -12.95
CA ALA A 34 -20.63 2.98 -13.04
C ALA A 34 -20.33 2.01 -14.18
N ALA A 35 -19.92 0.79 -13.82
CA ALA A 35 -19.65 -0.29 -14.77
C ALA A 35 -20.36 -1.57 -14.32
N THR A 36 -20.84 -2.34 -15.29
CA THR A 36 -21.45 -3.66 -15.07
C THR A 36 -20.61 -4.71 -15.78
N MET A 37 -20.59 -5.92 -15.21
CA MET A 37 -19.86 -7.04 -15.77
C MET A 37 -20.78 -8.26 -15.83
N PRO A 38 -20.64 -9.14 -16.83
CA PRO A 38 -21.38 -10.39 -16.88
C PRO A 38 -21.17 -11.23 -15.61
N PRO A 39 -22.16 -12.06 -15.22
CA PRO A 39 -21.96 -13.05 -14.16
C PRO A 39 -20.77 -13.96 -14.47
N HIS A 40 -20.06 -14.42 -13.44
CA HIS A 40 -18.88 -15.30 -13.57
C HIS A 40 -17.67 -14.69 -14.30
N THR A 41 -17.62 -13.37 -14.46
CA THR A 41 -16.43 -12.69 -14.98
C THR A 41 -15.26 -12.84 -14.02
N SER A 42 -14.12 -13.36 -14.48
CA SER A 42 -12.91 -13.45 -13.67
C SER A 42 -12.33 -12.07 -13.39
N ARG A 43 -11.53 -11.93 -12.33
CA ARG A 43 -10.89 -10.65 -11.98
C ARG A 43 -9.96 -10.16 -13.10
N GLU A 44 -9.26 -11.07 -13.75
CA GLU A 44 -8.38 -10.77 -14.87
C GLU A 44 -9.17 -10.23 -16.06
N THR A 45 -10.33 -10.84 -16.35
CA THR A 45 -11.23 -10.39 -17.43
C THR A 45 -11.82 -9.02 -17.11
N ALA A 46 -12.25 -8.81 -15.86
CA ALA A 46 -12.73 -7.52 -15.37
C ALA A 46 -11.68 -6.41 -15.54
N ARG A 47 -10.41 -6.70 -15.25
CA ARG A 47 -9.29 -5.76 -15.45
C ARG A 47 -9.08 -5.41 -16.92
N LEU A 48 -9.18 -6.39 -17.82
CA LEU A 48 -9.10 -6.13 -19.26
C LEU A 48 -10.26 -5.23 -19.74
N MET A 49 -11.48 -5.50 -19.30
CA MET A 49 -12.64 -4.65 -19.60
C MET A 49 -12.45 -3.22 -19.08
N LEU A 50 -11.91 -3.08 -17.86
CA LEU A 50 -11.59 -1.78 -17.27
C LEU A 50 -10.53 -1.03 -18.10
N ARG A 51 -9.46 -1.70 -18.55
CA ARG A 51 -8.46 -1.09 -19.45
C ARG A 51 -9.10 -0.55 -20.72
N THR A 52 -9.94 -1.36 -21.38
CA THR A 52 -10.65 -0.95 -22.60
C THR A 52 -11.54 0.25 -22.33
N MET A 53 -12.32 0.24 -21.24
CA MET A 53 -13.19 1.36 -20.87
C MET A 53 -12.39 2.65 -20.61
N LEU A 54 -11.25 2.57 -19.91
CA LEU A 54 -10.39 3.73 -19.64
C LEU A 54 -9.79 4.27 -20.95
N ALA A 55 -9.35 3.40 -21.85
CA ALA A 55 -8.81 3.81 -23.15
C ALA A 55 -9.90 4.48 -24.02
N GLU A 56 -11.10 3.90 -24.10
CA GLU A 56 -12.16 4.37 -24.99
C GLU A 56 -12.90 5.61 -24.46
N ARG A 57 -13.21 5.66 -23.16
CA ARG A 57 -14.05 6.72 -22.57
C ARG A 57 -13.26 7.87 -21.98
N VAL A 58 -12.11 7.56 -21.39
CA VAL A 58 -11.23 8.57 -20.78
C VAL A 58 -10.12 8.99 -21.75
N GLY A 59 -9.92 8.24 -22.84
CA GLY A 59 -8.81 8.50 -23.78
C GLY A 59 -7.45 8.16 -23.18
N LEU A 60 -7.40 7.24 -22.21
CA LEU A 60 -6.16 6.92 -21.48
C LEU A 60 -5.09 6.36 -22.44
N GLN A 61 -3.94 7.03 -22.50
CA GLN A 61 -2.73 6.55 -23.15
C GLN A 61 -1.66 6.25 -22.10
N VAL A 62 -1.12 5.04 -22.13
CA VAL A 62 -0.12 4.59 -21.16
C VAL A 62 1.24 4.47 -21.84
N HIS A 63 2.26 4.99 -21.19
CA HIS A 63 3.66 4.80 -21.58
C HIS A 63 4.36 3.92 -20.56
N VAL A 64 4.84 2.75 -20.99
CA VAL A 64 5.59 1.84 -20.13
C VAL A 64 7.07 2.16 -20.27
N ALA A 65 7.72 2.49 -19.14
CA ALA A 65 9.14 2.78 -19.09
C ALA A 65 9.78 2.06 -17.89
N GLN A 66 11.04 1.64 -18.06
CA GLN A 66 11.86 1.19 -16.94
C GLN A 66 12.51 2.39 -16.28
N ARG A 67 12.51 2.40 -14.94
CA ARG A 67 13.11 3.46 -14.13
C ARG A 67 13.72 2.88 -12.88
N ASP A 68 14.86 3.43 -12.50
CA ASP A 68 15.47 3.14 -11.21
C ASP A 68 14.77 3.99 -10.16
N ILE A 69 14.26 3.33 -9.12
CA ILE A 69 13.64 4.00 -7.97
C ILE A 69 14.44 3.70 -6.71
N PRO A 70 14.53 4.65 -5.77
CA PRO A 70 15.12 4.36 -4.48
C PRO A 70 14.20 3.43 -3.70
N VAL A 71 14.78 2.37 -3.13
CA VAL A 71 14.09 1.42 -2.25
C VAL A 71 14.81 1.35 -0.91
N TYR A 72 14.10 0.90 0.12
CA TYR A 72 14.76 0.39 1.33
C TYR A 72 15.02 -1.11 1.17
N ALA A 73 16.19 -1.56 1.58
CA ALA A 73 16.54 -2.97 1.59
C ALA A 73 16.48 -3.50 3.02
N LEU A 74 15.69 -4.55 3.24
CA LEU A 74 15.79 -5.37 4.44
C LEU A 74 17.01 -6.28 4.27
N VAL A 75 18.04 -6.07 5.09
CA VAL A 75 19.33 -6.77 5.01
C VAL A 75 19.64 -7.52 6.29
N PRO A 76 20.49 -8.56 6.27
CA PRO A 76 20.84 -9.30 7.47
C PRO A 76 21.52 -8.38 8.49
N ALA A 77 21.08 -8.45 9.74
CA ALA A 77 21.75 -7.74 10.81
C ALA A 77 23.17 -8.30 11.02
N LYS A 78 24.15 -7.42 11.33
CA LYS A 78 25.56 -7.81 11.53
C LYS A 78 25.78 -8.90 12.58
N LYS A 79 24.86 -9.03 13.55
CA LYS A 79 24.92 -10.01 14.65
C LYS A 79 24.00 -11.22 14.41
N GLY A 80 23.52 -11.41 13.18
CA GLY A 80 22.49 -12.39 12.86
C GLY A 80 21.10 -11.93 13.25
N PHE A 81 20.09 -12.70 12.84
CA PHE A 81 18.69 -12.42 13.13
C PHE A 81 18.21 -13.26 14.33
N LYS A 82 17.31 -12.69 15.13
CA LYS A 82 16.65 -13.37 16.25
C LYS A 82 15.18 -13.55 15.91
N LEU A 83 14.88 -14.45 14.98
CA LEU A 83 13.51 -14.79 14.63
C LEU A 83 13.27 -16.26 14.92
N HIS A 84 12.10 -16.55 15.48
CA HIS A 84 11.67 -17.90 15.74
C HIS A 84 11.00 -18.44 14.48
N GLN A 85 11.63 -19.45 13.86
CA GLN A 85 11.05 -20.13 12.71
C GLN A 85 9.83 -20.93 13.14
N VAL A 86 8.74 -20.81 12.39
CA VAL A 86 7.51 -21.56 12.59
C VAL A 86 7.52 -22.76 11.64
N THR A 87 7.54 -23.97 12.20
CA THR A 87 7.61 -25.23 11.44
C THR A 87 6.26 -25.92 11.27
N ASP A 88 5.30 -25.63 12.15
CA ASP A 88 3.96 -26.22 12.11
C ASP A 88 3.01 -25.35 11.28
N LYS A 89 2.21 -25.98 10.41
CA LYS A 89 1.27 -25.37 9.43
C LYS A 89 0.93 -23.91 9.77
N PRO A 90 1.72 -22.95 9.26
CA PRO A 90 1.57 -21.58 9.70
C PRO A 90 0.32 -21.00 9.06
N THR A 91 -0.66 -20.63 9.88
CA THR A 91 -1.70 -19.72 9.41
C THR A 91 -1.07 -18.34 9.32
N ALA A 92 -0.92 -17.81 8.10
CA ALA A 92 -0.44 -16.45 7.91
C ALA A 92 -1.43 -15.48 8.57
N TYR A 93 -0.93 -14.63 9.46
CA TYR A 93 -1.70 -13.55 10.08
C TYR A 93 -0.80 -12.34 10.32
N SER A 94 -1.41 -11.16 10.36
CA SER A 94 -0.74 -9.92 10.73
C SER A 94 -1.69 -9.05 11.51
N GLU A 95 -1.25 -8.58 12.67
CA GLU A 95 -1.99 -7.66 13.54
C GLU A 95 -1.13 -6.44 13.84
N MET A 96 -1.76 -5.28 13.72
CA MET A 96 -1.13 -3.99 14.00
C MET A 96 -1.76 -3.41 15.27
N TYR A 97 -0.91 -3.10 16.24
CA TYR A 97 -1.25 -2.42 17.48
C TYR A 97 -0.60 -1.03 17.49
N GLU A 98 -0.92 -0.21 18.49
CA GLU A 98 -0.36 1.15 18.61
C GLU A 98 1.17 1.15 18.76
N ASP A 99 1.70 0.19 19.51
CA ASP A 99 3.09 0.08 19.95
C ASP A 99 3.82 -1.17 19.41
N LYS A 100 3.10 -2.07 18.74
CA LYS A 100 3.68 -3.30 18.21
C LYS A 100 3.02 -3.84 16.96
N PHE A 101 3.78 -4.64 16.23
CA PHE A 101 3.31 -5.43 15.09
C PHE A 101 3.61 -6.90 15.37
N ILE A 102 2.62 -7.75 15.16
CA ILE A 102 2.76 -9.20 15.30
C ILE A 102 2.32 -9.86 14.00
N ALA A 103 3.19 -10.69 13.43
CA ALA A 103 2.85 -11.45 12.24
C ALA A 103 3.48 -12.85 12.24
N THR A 104 2.88 -13.72 11.44
CA THR A 104 3.49 -14.98 11.02
C THR A 104 3.60 -14.99 9.51
N GLY A 105 4.83 -15.01 8.99
CA GLY A 105 5.07 -14.89 7.55
C GLY A 105 6.56 -14.96 7.19
N THR A 106 6.85 -14.81 5.91
CA THR A 106 8.21 -14.68 5.38
C THR A 106 8.76 -13.27 5.60
N LEU A 107 10.06 -13.07 5.37
CA LEU A 107 10.63 -11.72 5.38
C LEU A 107 10.22 -10.88 4.15
N GLU A 108 9.80 -11.52 3.06
CA GLU A 108 9.13 -10.85 1.95
C GLU A 108 7.76 -10.31 2.36
N ASP A 109 7.00 -11.06 3.15
CA ASP A 109 5.73 -10.58 3.72
C ASP A 109 5.99 -9.38 4.65
N LEU A 110 7.04 -9.43 5.48
CA LEU A 110 7.44 -8.31 6.32
C LEU A 110 7.78 -7.05 5.50
N ALA A 111 8.56 -7.21 4.43
CA ALA A 111 8.87 -6.11 3.52
C ALA A 111 7.58 -5.53 2.90
N THR A 112 6.63 -6.40 2.53
CA THR A 112 5.33 -6.00 2.00
C THR A 112 4.48 -5.25 3.02
N TYR A 113 4.41 -5.70 4.27
CA TYR A 113 3.68 -4.99 5.34
C TYR A 113 4.29 -3.61 5.63
N SER A 114 5.62 -3.51 5.59
CA SER A 114 6.36 -2.28 5.86
C SER A 114 6.09 -1.17 4.83
N ARG A 115 5.60 -1.52 3.63
CA ARG A 115 5.19 -0.54 2.60
C ARG A 115 4.13 0.43 3.08
N ARG A 116 3.28 0.03 4.03
CA ARG A 116 2.23 0.91 4.59
C ARG A 116 2.79 2.04 5.46
N TYR A 117 4.03 1.91 5.92
CA TYR A 117 4.66 2.81 6.91
C TYR A 117 5.93 3.47 6.37
N SER A 118 6.34 3.13 5.15
CA SER A 118 7.55 3.65 4.51
C SER A 118 7.18 4.53 3.32
N ASP A 119 7.96 5.58 3.08
CA ASP A 119 7.82 6.45 1.90
C ASP A 119 8.26 5.77 0.60
N ARG A 120 8.94 4.62 0.72
CA ARG A 120 9.54 3.87 -0.39
C ARG A 120 9.24 2.38 -0.28
N PRO A 121 9.24 1.65 -1.41
CA PRO A 121 9.15 0.20 -1.38
C PRO A 121 10.26 -0.39 -0.53
N VAL A 122 9.93 -1.41 0.26
CA VAL A 122 10.89 -2.24 0.99
C VAL A 122 11.07 -3.54 0.21
N LEU A 123 12.32 -3.92 -0.04
CA LEU A 123 12.71 -5.17 -0.70
C LEU A 123 13.44 -6.08 0.29
N ASP A 124 13.05 -7.35 0.34
CA ASP A 124 13.80 -8.36 1.09
C ASP A 124 15.09 -8.73 0.33
N MET A 125 16.23 -8.41 0.95
CA MET A 125 17.58 -8.78 0.49
C MET A 125 18.32 -9.55 1.58
N THR A 126 17.60 -10.17 2.50
CA THR A 126 18.21 -10.93 3.60
C THR A 126 18.73 -12.29 3.16
N GLY A 127 18.10 -12.90 2.15
CA GLY A 127 18.37 -14.28 1.75
C GLY A 127 17.94 -15.32 2.80
N ILE A 128 17.14 -14.93 3.79
CA ILE A 128 16.68 -15.81 4.87
C ILE A 128 15.35 -16.44 4.45
N ALA A 129 15.39 -17.74 4.18
CA ALA A 129 14.20 -18.50 3.81
C ALA A 129 13.51 -19.10 5.03
N GLY A 130 12.18 -19.06 5.07
CA GLY A 130 11.37 -19.67 6.11
C GLY A 130 10.16 -18.81 6.48
N VAL A 131 9.28 -19.39 7.29
CA VAL A 131 8.20 -18.66 7.94
C VAL A 131 8.59 -18.39 9.37
N TYR A 132 8.39 -17.17 9.83
CA TYR A 132 8.83 -16.70 11.13
C TYR A 132 7.69 -16.07 11.90
N HIS A 133 7.76 -16.22 13.22
CA HIS A 133 7.02 -15.35 14.12
C HIS A 133 7.80 -14.02 14.22
N ILE A 134 7.14 -12.95 13.81
CA ILE A 134 7.71 -11.61 13.74
C ILE A 134 6.98 -10.75 14.76
N GLU A 135 7.75 -10.22 15.71
CA GLU A 135 7.24 -9.29 16.71
C GLU A 135 8.13 -8.05 16.70
N LEU A 136 7.55 -6.91 16.34
CA LEU A 136 8.22 -5.61 16.34
C LEU A 136 7.59 -4.73 17.40
N HIS A 137 8.43 -4.04 18.17
CA HIS A 137 8.01 -3.09 19.20
C HIS A 137 8.61 -1.73 18.90
N TRP A 138 7.82 -0.68 19.06
CA TRP A 138 8.28 0.70 18.99
C TRP A 138 7.60 1.54 20.07
N THR A 139 8.20 2.68 20.40
CA THR A 139 7.52 3.69 21.20
C THR A 139 6.68 4.55 20.26
N PRO A 140 5.35 4.64 20.44
CA PRO A 140 4.54 5.52 19.60
C PRO A 140 4.99 6.98 19.76
N ASP A 141 5.08 7.71 18.66
CA ASP A 141 5.29 9.16 18.72
C ASP A 141 4.07 9.81 19.39
N ARG A 142 4.21 10.17 20.67
CA ARG A 142 3.14 10.81 21.46
C ARG A 142 2.92 12.29 21.13
N GLU A 143 3.55 12.81 20.09
CA GLU A 143 3.41 14.22 19.66
C GLU A 143 2.93 14.34 18.21
N ALA A 144 1.63 14.13 18.03
CA ALA A 144 0.86 14.96 17.11
C ALA A 144 -0.51 15.21 17.76
N PRO A 145 -0.88 16.46 18.09
CA PRO A 145 -2.24 16.73 18.54
C PRO A 145 -3.19 16.29 17.44
N MET A 146 -4.14 15.43 17.79
CA MET A 146 -5.35 15.23 16.98
C MET A 146 -5.91 16.62 16.69
N ARG A 147 -5.81 17.11 15.45
CA ARG A 147 -6.71 18.15 14.95
C ARG A 147 -8.10 17.53 14.81
N ARG A 148 -8.76 17.29 15.94
CA ARG A 148 -10.21 17.27 16.03
C ARG A 148 -10.67 18.71 16.07
N ASP A 149 -10.69 19.37 14.92
CA ASP A 149 -11.46 20.58 14.80
C ASP A 149 -12.88 20.19 14.38
N SER A 150 -13.70 19.91 15.39
CA SER A 150 -15.15 19.81 15.25
C SER A 150 -15.82 20.83 16.14
N GLY A 151 -15.95 22.05 15.62
CA GLY A 151 -17.15 22.86 15.80
C GLY A 151 -17.21 23.80 17.01
N ARG A 152 -17.18 25.10 16.68
CA ARG A 152 -17.80 26.25 17.36
C ARG A 152 -17.22 26.68 18.72
N ARG A 153 -16.54 27.83 18.73
CA ARG A 153 -17.09 29.09 19.29
C ARG A 153 -16.26 30.31 18.86
N TRP A 154 -16.95 31.33 18.37
CA TRP A 154 -16.41 32.68 18.16
C TRP A 154 -16.15 33.35 19.51
N SER A 155 -15.02 34.04 19.66
CA SER A 155 -14.97 35.34 20.36
C SER A 155 -13.69 36.09 20.00
N LEU A 156 -13.91 37.29 19.47
CA LEU A 156 -12.94 38.37 19.30
C LEU A 156 -12.34 38.75 20.66
N MET A 157 -11.06 39.13 20.69
CA MET A 157 -10.63 40.44 21.17
C MET A 157 -9.14 40.67 20.88
N ARG A 158 -8.86 41.82 20.26
CA ARG A 158 -7.55 42.49 20.27
C ARG A 158 -7.14 42.79 21.71
N VAL A 159 -5.84 42.77 21.97
CA VAL A 159 -5.10 43.97 22.42
C VAL A 159 -3.83 44.05 21.57
#